data_AF-C8PCN9-F1
#
_entry.id   AF-C8PCN9-F1
#
_cell.length_a   1.000
_cell.length_b   1.000
_cell.length_c   1.000
_cell.angle_alpha   90.00
_cell.angle_beta   90.00
_cell.angle_gamma   90.00
#
_symmetry.space_group_name_H-M   'P 1'
#
loop_
_entity.id
_entity.type
_entity.pdbx_description
1 polymer ?
#
loop_
_entity_poly.entity_id
_entity_poly.type
_entity_poly.pdbx_seq_one_letter_code
_entity_poly.pdbx_strand_id
1 'polypeptide(L)'
;IGIARAFAYGGHTGQEIYDPQISVKEIKTHDDYRHHKSTTINHFYEKLLKLASSMNTRTGKQEAIRRTKYMRDFLSEFQMETDVKDEC
;
A
#
# COMPACT_ATOMS: atom_id res chain seq x y z
N ILE A 1 9.15 -8.07 -4.77
CA ILE A 1 8.41 -7.87 -6.06
C ILE A 1 7.22 -6.94 -5.91
N GLY A 2 6.23 -7.23 -5.04
CA GLY A 2 5.04 -6.36 -4.90
C GLY A 2 5.40 -4.91 -4.57
N ILE A 3 6.28 -4.71 -3.58
CA ILE A 3 6.84 -3.41 -3.19
C ILE A 3 7.47 -2.69 -4.40
N ALA A 4 8.45 -3.33 -5.06
CA ALA A 4 9.14 -2.75 -6.22
C ALA A 4 8.18 -2.39 -7.37
N ARG A 5 7.16 -3.21 -7.64
CA ARG A 5 6.17 -2.92 -8.69
C ARG A 5 5.30 -1.72 -8.33
N ALA A 6 4.93 -1.55 -7.06
CA ALA A 6 4.16 -0.40 -6.61
C ALA A 6 4.93 0.91 -6.88
N PHE A 7 6.21 0.97 -6.49
CA PHE A 7 7.06 2.15 -6.73
C PHE A 7 7.41 2.37 -8.19
N ALA A 8 7.70 1.30 -8.95
CA ALA A 8 7.97 1.43 -10.39
C ALA A 8 6.75 1.97 -11.15
N TYR A 9 5.55 1.48 -10.83
CA TYR A 9 4.32 1.98 -11.44
C TYR A 9 4.01 3.41 -10.99
N GLY A 10 4.10 3.71 -9.68
CA GLY A 10 3.90 5.05 -9.15
C GLY A 10 4.83 6.08 -9.80
N GLY A 11 6.12 5.75 -9.93
CA GLY A 11 7.09 6.58 -10.64
C GLY A 11 6.76 6.78 -12.12
N HIS A 12 6.30 5.73 -12.82
CA HIS A 12 5.87 5.82 -14.22
C HIS A 12 4.65 6.74 -14.40
N THR A 13 3.71 6.73 -13.46
CA THR A 13 2.50 7.57 -13.52
C THR A 13 2.69 8.96 -12.91
N GLY A 14 3.90 9.31 -12.46
CA GLY A 14 4.19 10.58 -11.78
C GLY A 14 3.51 10.71 -10.41
N GLN A 15 3.18 9.59 -9.78
CA GLN A 15 2.56 9.54 -8.46
C GLN A 15 3.64 9.74 -7.38
N GLU A 16 3.36 10.59 -6.41
CA GLU A 16 4.25 10.83 -5.27
C GLU A 16 4.46 9.55 -4.46
N ILE A 17 5.67 9.38 -3.93
CA ILE A 17 6.03 8.23 -3.08
C ILE A 17 5.19 8.27 -1.80
N TYR A 18 5.21 9.41 -1.12
CA TYR A 18 4.56 9.66 0.15
C TYR A 18 4.29 11.17 0.32
N ASP A 19 3.16 11.51 0.95
CA ASP A 19 2.78 12.86 1.35
C ASP A 19 1.89 12.73 2.61
N PRO A 20 2.30 13.27 3.78
CA PRO A 20 1.51 13.22 5.01
C PRO A 20 0.19 13.99 4.93
N GLN A 21 0.06 14.94 4.01
CA GLN A 21 -1.18 15.71 3.83
C GLN A 21 -2.25 14.93 3.05
N ILE A 22 -1.85 13.87 2.34
CA ILE A 22 -2.77 13.02 1.58
C ILE A 22 -3.15 11.82 2.45
N SER A 23 -4.34 11.87 3.03
CA SER A 23 -4.86 10.78 3.87
C SER A 23 -5.23 9.53 3.07
N VAL A 24 -5.14 8.37 3.72
CA VAL A 24 -5.57 7.09 3.15
C VAL A 24 -7.08 7.11 2.94
N LYS A 25 -7.56 6.99 1.70
CA LYS A 25 -8.99 6.95 1.40
C LYS A 25 -9.49 5.51 1.30
N GLU A 26 -10.65 5.22 1.90
CA GLU A 26 -11.36 3.99 1.57
C GLU A 26 -11.93 4.09 0.15
N ILE A 27 -11.33 3.35 -0.78
CA ILE A 27 -11.83 3.27 -2.15
C ILE A 27 -13.09 2.40 -2.16
N LYS A 28 -14.25 3.06 -2.26
CA LYS A 28 -15.59 2.42 -2.28
C LYS A 28 -16.13 2.21 -3.70
N THR A 29 -15.66 3.00 -4.67
CA THR A 29 -16.13 2.92 -6.07
C THR A 29 -14.96 2.87 -7.05
N HIS A 30 -15.22 2.34 -8.25
CA HIS A 30 -14.21 2.26 -9.31
C HIS A 30 -13.82 3.65 -9.85
N ASP A 31 -14.73 4.63 -9.81
CA ASP A 31 -14.44 6.02 -10.20
C ASP A 31 -13.56 6.74 -9.17
N ASP A 32 -13.73 6.45 -7.87
CA ASP A 32 -12.81 6.91 -6.83
C ASP A 32 -11.38 6.41 -7.08
N TYR A 33 -11.21 5.18 -7.60
CA TYR A 33 -9.88 4.63 -7.89
C TYR A 33 -9.16 5.38 -9.02
N ARG A 34 -9.90 5.89 -10.02
CA ARG A 34 -9.28 6.55 -11.19
C ARG A 34 -8.98 8.03 -10.98
N HIS A 35 -9.75 8.73 -10.16
CA HIS A 35 -9.65 10.18 -10.01
C HIS A 35 -9.03 10.63 -8.69
N HIS A 36 -8.81 9.74 -7.73
CA HIS A 36 -8.22 10.11 -6.46
C HIS A 36 -6.70 10.25 -6.56
N LYS A 37 -6.19 11.44 -6.20
CA LYS A 37 -4.76 11.65 -5.98
C LYS A 37 -4.37 10.92 -4.69
N SER A 38 -3.75 9.76 -4.85
CA SER A 38 -3.20 8.96 -3.75
C SER A 38 -1.67 8.91 -3.87
N THR A 39 -0.98 8.42 -2.85
CA THR A 39 0.48 8.21 -2.86
C THR A 39 0.80 6.73 -3.03
N THR A 40 2.03 6.41 -3.42
CA THR A 40 2.45 5.02 -3.56
C THR A 40 2.35 4.27 -2.22
N ILE A 41 2.70 4.95 -1.12
CA ILE A 41 2.55 4.41 0.25
C ILE A 41 1.08 4.17 0.60
N ASN A 42 0.19 5.12 0.32
CA ASN A 42 -1.25 4.94 0.59
C ASN A 42 -1.81 3.73 -0.16
N HIS A 43 -1.33 3.45 -1.38
CA HIS A 43 -1.75 2.27 -2.15
C HIS A 43 -1.51 0.93 -1.41
N PHE A 44 -0.50 0.85 -0.54
CA PHE A 44 -0.29 -0.33 0.29
C PHE A 44 -1.47 -0.56 1.24
N TYR A 45 -1.91 0.49 1.94
CA TYR A 45 -3.01 0.43 2.90
C TYR A 45 -4.38 0.31 2.22
N GLU A 46 -4.57 1.01 1.10
CA GLU A 46 -5.82 0.97 0.33
C GLU A 46 -6.09 -0.42 -0.22
N LYS A 47 -5.05 -1.11 -0.72
CA LYS A 47 -5.19 -2.34 -1.52
C LYS A 47 -4.25 -3.46 -1.10
N LEU A 48 -2.93 -3.28 -1.18
CA LEU A 48 -1.98 -4.41 -1.12
C LEU A 48 -2.05 -5.20 0.19
N LEU A 49 -2.26 -4.51 1.32
CA LEU A 49 -2.37 -5.15 2.63
C LEU A 49 -3.71 -5.90 2.82
N LYS A 50 -4.74 -5.57 2.04
CA LYS A 50 -6.06 -6.22 2.06
C LYS A 50 -6.13 -7.49 1.20
N LEU A 51 -5.17 -7.70 0.30
CA LEU A 51 -5.19 -8.86 -0.61
C LEU A 51 -5.03 -10.22 0.09
N ALA A 52 -4.41 -10.26 1.27
CA ALA A 52 -4.23 -11.52 1.99
C ALA A 52 -5.56 -12.13 2.47
N SER A 53 -6.55 -11.30 2.79
CA SER A 53 -7.87 -11.79 3.23
C SER A 53 -8.75 -12.25 2.06
N SER A 54 -8.50 -11.78 0.83
CA SER A 54 -9.28 -12.13 -0.37
C SER A 54 -8.76 -13.36 -1.12
N MET A 55 -7.75 -14.07 -0.60
CA MET A 55 -7.24 -15.29 -1.22
C MET A 55 -8.23 -16.45 -1.09
N ASN A 56 -8.54 -17.10 -2.22
CA ASN A 56 -9.53 -18.19 -2.28
C ASN A 56 -9.03 -19.54 -1.74
N THR A 57 -7.72 -19.78 -1.79
CA THR A 57 -7.13 -21.06 -1.35
C THR A 57 -6.41 -20.91 -0.01
N ARG A 58 -6.42 -21.98 0.80
CA ARG A 58 -5.72 -22.00 2.10
C ARG A 58 -4.22 -21.75 1.95
N THR A 59 -3.59 -22.38 0.96
CA THR A 59 -2.15 -22.22 0.66
C THR A 59 -1.84 -20.81 0.15
N GLY A 60 -2.70 -20.25 -0.71
CA GLY A 60 -2.58 -18.87 -1.19
C GLY A 60 -2.69 -17.86 -0.05
N LYS A 61 -3.62 -18.09 0.89
CA LYS A 61 -3.78 -17.24 2.08
C LYS A 61 -2.55 -17.29 2.99
N GLN A 62 -1.98 -18.47 3.22
CA GLN A 62 -0.75 -18.61 4.04
C GLN A 62 0.43 -17.85 3.42
N GLU A 63 0.67 -18.01 2.13
CA GLU A 63 1.76 -17.30 1.44
C GLU A 63 1.48 -15.79 1.36
N ALA A 64 0.23 -15.38 1.17
CA ALA A 64 -0.15 -13.97 1.18
C ALA A 64 0.08 -13.33 2.55
N ILE A 65 -0.23 -14.00 3.66
CA ILE A 65 0.06 -13.52 5.02
C ILE A 65 1.57 -13.29 5.19
N ARG A 66 2.42 -14.24 4.76
CA ARG A 66 3.88 -14.11 4.81
C ARG A 66 4.36 -12.87 4.04
N ARG A 67 3.84 -12.65 2.83
CA ARG A 67 4.18 -11.50 1.98
C ARG A 67 3.66 -10.18 2.54
N THR A 68 2.46 -10.18 3.10
CA THR A 68 1.86 -9.02 3.76
C THR A 68 2.66 -8.62 4.99
N LYS A 69 3.19 -9.58 5.76
CA LYS A 69 4.12 -9.27 6.86
C LYS A 69 5.34 -8.51 6.34
N TYR A 70 6.00 -9.01 5.30
CA TYR A 70 7.17 -8.34 4.72
C TYR A 70 6.86 -6.91 4.22
N MET A 71 5.67 -6.69 3.65
CA MET A 71 5.23 -5.34 3.27
C MET A 71 5.04 -4.42 4.49
N ARG A 72 4.51 -4.93 5.61
CA ARG A 72 4.39 -4.15 6.85
C ARG A 72 5.75 -3.82 7.45
N ASP A 73 6.66 -4.78 7.48
CA ASP A 73 8.03 -4.57 7.97
C ASP A 73 8.71 -3.45 7.15
N PHE A 74 8.60 -3.49 5.81
CA PHE A 74 9.10 -2.42 4.94
C PHE A 74 8.47 -1.05 5.24
N LEU A 75 7.15 -0.98 5.43
CA LEU A 75 6.46 0.27 5.73
C LEU A 75 6.87 0.85 7.08
N SER A 76 7.11 -0.01 8.08
CA SER A 76 7.58 0.41 9.40
C SER A 76 8.97 1.05 9.32
N GLU A 77 9.90 0.45 8.57
CA GLU A 77 11.22 1.05 8.35
C GLU A 77 11.11 2.36 7.56
N PHE A 78 10.28 2.39 6.52
CA PHE A 78 10.02 3.61 5.75
C PHE A 78 9.52 4.76 6.62
N GLN A 79 8.58 4.49 7.55
CA GLN A 79 8.07 5.49 8.48
C GLN A 79 9.16 6.00 9.44
N MET A 80 10.00 5.10 9.97
CA MET A 80 11.12 5.47 10.85
C MET A 80 12.16 6.32 10.12
N GLU A 81 12.48 6.00 8.86
CA GLU A 81 13.42 6.77 8.04
C GLU A 81 12.89 8.16 7.67
N THR A 82 11.57 8.34 7.61
CA THR A 82 10.92 9.58 7.18
C THR A 82 10.48 10.49 8.34
N ASP A 83 10.76 10.12 9.59
CA ASP A 83 10.38 10.84 10.81
C ASP A 83 8.85 11.09 10.93
N VAL A 84 8.07 10.27 10.24
CA VAL A 84 6.60 10.34 10.23
C VAL A 84 6.09 9.60 11.45
N LYS A 85 5.65 10.34 12.47
CA LYS A 85 4.93 9.77 13.61
C LYS A 85 3.49 9.44 13.20
N ASP A 86 3.08 8.20 13.38
CA ASP A 86 1.66 7.82 13.33
C ASP A 86 0.92 8.65 14.41
N GLU A 87 0.04 9.56 13.99
CA GLU A 87 -1.07 9.96 14.85
C GLU A 87 -2.06 8.79 14.84
N CYS A 88 -1.96 7.95 15.88
CA CYS A 88 -2.91 6.90 16.24
C CYS A 88 -4.33 7.45 16.49
#